data_AF-A0A9X9WP78-F1
#
_entry.id   AF-A0A9X9WP78-F1
#
_cell.length_a   1.000
_cell.length_b   1.000
_cell.length_c   1.000
_cell.angle_alpha   90.00
_cell.angle_beta   90.00
_cell.angle_gamma   90.00
#
_symmetry.space_group_name_H-M   'P 1'
#
loop_
_entity.id
_entity.type
_entity.pdbx_description
1 polymer ?
#
loop_
_entity_poly.entity_id
_entity_poly.type
_entity_poly.pdbx_seq_one_letter_code
_entity_poly.pdbx_strand_id
1 'polypeptide(L)'
;MKKPTKAPADRSRPRAAPVPRPQALAAAPPPAARDDLVIVGIGASAGGLDACRRLIEALADGSGMALILVQHLDPNHESMLVDLLATHTAMTVRQATDGMPIERGHLYVIPPGMYLSIGEGALHLTEPRARHGARLPFDFLLHSMSAEIGPRAAGVI
;
A
#
# COMPACT_ATOMS: atom_id res chain seq x y z
N MET A 1 32.19 -51.22 -50.59
CA MET A 1 31.78 -51.90 -49.35
C MET A 1 31.67 -50.88 -48.22
N LYS A 2 30.66 -51.02 -47.35
CA LYS A 2 30.18 -49.99 -46.40
C LYS A 2 30.69 -50.23 -44.96
N LYS A 3 30.92 -49.11 -44.25
CA LYS A 3 30.85 -48.83 -42.78
C LYS A 3 32.02 -49.27 -41.86
N PRO A 4 32.20 -48.71 -40.62
CA PRO A 4 31.59 -47.52 -39.97
C PRO A 4 32.53 -46.68 -39.04
N THR A 5 31.94 -45.68 -38.32
CA THR A 5 32.35 -45.05 -37.02
C THR A 5 33.38 -43.90 -37.07
N LYS A 6 33.28 -42.78 -36.33
CA LYS A 6 32.56 -42.45 -35.09
C LYS A 6 32.44 -40.90 -35.01
N ALA A 7 31.25 -40.35 -34.76
CA ALA A 7 31.07 -38.94 -34.38
C ALA A 7 30.96 -38.85 -32.85
N PRO A 8 31.59 -37.88 -32.16
CA PRO A 8 31.34 -37.67 -30.75
C PRO A 8 30.46 -36.44 -30.45
N ALA A 9 29.51 -36.71 -29.56
CA ALA A 9 28.97 -35.85 -28.51
C ALA A 9 28.23 -34.55 -28.89
N ASP A 10 26.92 -34.71 -29.06
CA ASP A 10 25.90 -33.69 -28.82
C ASP A 10 26.01 -33.17 -27.36
N ARG A 11 26.41 -31.90 -27.21
CA ARG A 11 26.32 -31.17 -25.95
C ARG A 11 24.93 -30.54 -25.87
N SER A 12 24.03 -31.25 -25.19
CA SER A 12 22.70 -30.79 -24.83
C SER A 12 22.77 -29.45 -24.08
N ARG A 13 22.24 -28.39 -24.70
CA ARG A 13 21.99 -27.10 -24.05
C ARG A 13 20.90 -27.27 -22.97
N PRO A 14 21.04 -26.66 -21.78
CA PRO A 14 19.94 -26.61 -20.82
C PRO A 14 18.78 -25.80 -21.39
N ARG A 15 17.58 -26.40 -21.38
CA ARG A 15 16.31 -25.78 -21.77
C ARG A 15 15.99 -24.66 -20.78
N ALA A 16 16.10 -23.41 -21.23
CA ALA A 16 15.70 -22.25 -20.45
C ALA A 16 14.22 -22.38 -20.06
N ALA A 17 13.92 -22.18 -18.78
CA ALA A 17 12.55 -22.11 -18.27
C ALA A 17 11.83 -20.90 -18.90
N PRO A 18 10.50 -20.97 -19.14
CA PRO A 18 9.78 -19.86 -19.74
C PRO A 18 9.78 -18.67 -18.78
N VAL A 19 10.30 -17.55 -19.25
CA VAL A 19 10.14 -16.25 -18.58
C VAL A 19 8.64 -15.94 -18.55
N PRO A 20 8.03 -15.66 -17.38
CA PRO A 20 6.62 -15.28 -17.34
C PRO A 20 6.43 -13.98 -18.13
N ARG A 21 5.51 -14.00 -19.10
CA ARG A 21 5.14 -12.82 -19.88
C ARG A 21 4.50 -11.80 -18.92
N PRO A 22 4.77 -10.50 -19.07
CA PRO A 22 3.95 -9.47 -18.42
C PRO A 22 2.51 -9.71 -18.86
N GLN A 23 1.63 -10.04 -17.90
CA GLN A 23 0.21 -10.11 -18.19
C GLN A 23 -0.22 -8.69 -18.57
N ALA A 24 -0.89 -8.58 -19.72
CA ALA A 24 -1.38 -7.30 -20.22
C ALA A 24 -2.21 -6.62 -19.13
N LEU A 25 -1.78 -5.40 -18.78
CA LEU A 25 -2.43 -4.50 -17.85
C LEU A 25 -3.93 -4.44 -18.20
N ALA A 26 -4.77 -5.04 -17.35
CA ALA A 26 -6.20 -4.85 -17.45
C ALA A 26 -6.46 -3.34 -17.31
N ALA A 27 -7.15 -2.76 -18.30
CA ALA A 27 -7.46 -1.34 -18.30
C ALA A 27 -8.12 -0.96 -16.97
N ALA A 28 -7.63 0.12 -16.36
CA ALA A 28 -8.15 0.63 -15.09
C ALA A 28 -9.69 0.75 -15.19
N PRO A 29 -10.45 0.31 -14.17
CA PRO A 29 -11.89 0.45 -14.17
C PRO A 29 -12.29 1.91 -14.35
N PRO A 30 -13.45 2.20 -14.98
CA PRO A 30 -13.95 3.56 -15.13
C PRO A 30 -14.01 4.27 -13.76
N PRO A 31 -13.83 5.60 -13.68
CA PRO A 31 -13.85 6.32 -12.42
C PRO A 31 -15.25 6.21 -11.82
N ALA A 32 -15.40 5.24 -10.94
CA ALA A 32 -16.62 5.03 -10.19
C ALA A 32 -16.77 6.20 -9.18
N ALA A 33 -18.02 6.56 -8.88
CA ALA A 33 -18.34 7.73 -8.06
C ALA A 33 -17.56 7.73 -6.74
N ARG A 34 -17.45 8.88 -6.05
CA ARG A 34 -16.83 8.88 -4.71
C ARG A 34 -17.58 7.96 -3.74
N ASP A 35 -18.84 7.67 -4.03
CA ASP A 35 -19.76 6.85 -3.23
C ASP A 35 -19.46 5.34 -3.24
N ASP A 36 -18.54 4.85 -4.06
CA ASP A 36 -18.06 3.45 -4.02
C ASP A 36 -16.57 3.32 -3.71
N LEU A 37 -15.91 4.41 -3.30
CA LEU A 37 -14.52 4.35 -2.84
C LEU A 37 -14.40 3.46 -1.60
N VAL A 38 -13.57 2.43 -1.68
CA VAL A 38 -13.11 1.63 -0.53
C VAL A 38 -11.85 2.28 0.04
N ILE A 39 -11.84 2.48 1.36
CA ILE A 39 -10.67 2.99 2.08
C ILE A 39 -10.19 1.90 3.02
N VAL A 40 -8.90 1.58 2.95
CA VAL A 40 -8.25 0.59 3.80
C VAL A 40 -7.30 1.29 4.76
N GLY A 41 -7.57 1.16 6.06
CA GLY A 41 -6.65 1.58 7.12
C GLY A 41 -5.66 0.48 7.41
N ILE A 42 -4.38 0.79 7.42
CA ILE A 42 -3.28 -0.13 7.75
C ILE A 42 -2.61 0.38 9.02
N GLY A 43 -2.66 -0.41 10.09
CA GLY A 43 -1.98 -0.14 11.35
C GLY A 43 -0.66 -0.89 11.39
N ALA A 44 0.43 -0.20 11.76
CA ALA A 44 1.72 -0.83 11.91
C ALA A 44 2.53 -0.21 13.07
N SER A 45 3.38 -1.02 13.70
CA SER A 45 4.26 -0.58 14.79
C SER A 45 5.68 -1.13 14.59
N ALA A 46 6.34 -1.61 15.64
CA ALA A 46 7.70 -2.17 15.52
C ALA A 46 7.73 -3.35 14.53
N GLY A 47 8.57 -3.24 13.49
CA GLY A 47 8.74 -4.29 12.47
C GLY A 47 7.62 -4.40 11.44
N GLY A 48 6.58 -3.56 11.52
CA GLY A 48 5.43 -3.61 10.59
C GLY A 48 5.72 -3.06 9.19
N LEU A 49 6.84 -2.36 9.01
CA LEU A 49 7.20 -1.74 7.73
C LEU A 49 7.43 -2.78 6.62
N ASP A 50 8.18 -3.85 6.90
CA ASP A 50 8.41 -4.92 5.93
C ASP A 50 7.11 -5.63 5.55
N ALA A 51 6.18 -5.78 6.50
CA ALA A 51 4.87 -6.34 6.24
C ALA A 51 4.03 -5.41 5.36
N CYS A 52 4.02 -4.10 5.66
CA CYS A 52 3.34 -3.09 4.84
C CYS A 52 3.90 -3.07 3.42
N ARG A 53 5.23 -3.11 3.28
CA ARG A 53 5.90 -3.18 1.99
C ARG A 53 5.43 -4.40 1.18
N ARG A 54 5.47 -5.59 1.77
CA ARG A 54 5.02 -6.82 1.11
C ARG A 54 3.54 -6.79 0.75
N LEU A 55 2.71 -6.16 1.58
CA LEU A 55 1.30 -5.94 1.30
C LEU A 55 1.12 -5.05 0.06
N ILE A 56 1.76 -3.88 0.01
CA ILE A 56 1.60 -2.95 -1.11
C ILE A 56 2.23 -3.47 -2.41
N GLU A 57 3.32 -4.25 -2.35
CA GLU A 57 3.92 -4.92 -3.52
C GLU A 57 2.99 -6.00 -4.09
N ALA A 58 2.16 -6.62 -3.26
CA ALA A 58 1.21 -7.66 -3.67
C ALA A 58 -0.11 -7.08 -4.20
N LEU A 59 -0.42 -5.82 -3.91
CA LEU A 59 -1.60 -5.14 -4.47
C LEU A 59 -1.33 -4.81 -5.93
N ALA A 60 -2.14 -5.38 -6.82
CA ALA A 60 -2.06 -5.07 -8.24
C ALA A 60 -2.37 -3.59 -8.52
N ASP A 61 -1.70 -3.03 -9.52
CA ASP A 61 -2.01 -1.70 -10.06
C ASP A 61 -3.50 -1.64 -10.43
N GLY A 62 -4.22 -0.63 -9.93
CA GLY A 62 -5.64 -0.44 -10.27
C GLY A 62 -6.66 -1.08 -9.33
N SER A 63 -6.27 -1.37 -8.08
CA SER A 63 -7.19 -1.83 -7.02
C SER A 63 -8.40 -0.92 -6.78
N GLY A 64 -8.37 0.33 -7.28
CA GLY A 64 -9.46 1.28 -7.19
C GLY A 64 -9.76 1.76 -5.75
N MET A 65 -8.92 1.40 -4.79
CA MET A 65 -9.04 1.76 -3.37
C MET A 65 -8.03 2.85 -2.99
N ALA A 66 -8.29 3.49 -1.85
CA ALA A 66 -7.34 4.34 -1.16
C ALA A 66 -6.79 3.61 0.07
N LEU A 67 -5.50 3.78 0.36
CA LEU A 67 -4.84 3.21 1.53
C LEU A 67 -4.44 4.34 2.48
N ILE A 68 -4.60 4.12 3.79
CA ILE A 68 -4.12 5.03 4.84
C ILE A 68 -3.26 4.22 5.80
N LEU A 69 -1.97 4.51 5.83
CA LEU A 69 -0.99 3.89 6.72
C LEU A 69 -0.81 4.73 7.98
N VAL A 70 -1.19 4.15 9.12
CA VAL A 70 -0.88 4.65 10.46
C VAL A 70 0.24 3.80 11.03
N GLN A 71 1.46 4.28 10.86
CA GLN A 71 2.64 3.71 11.48
C GLN A 71 2.90 4.44 12.81
N HIS A 72 3.13 3.72 13.90
CA HIS A 72 3.76 4.30 15.09
C HIS A 72 5.19 4.71 14.73
N LEU A 73 5.36 5.99 14.40
CA LEU A 73 6.62 6.64 14.08
C LEU A 73 7.15 7.36 15.32
N ASP A 74 8.46 7.35 15.49
CA ASP A 74 9.12 8.24 16.45
C ASP A 74 8.96 9.68 15.95
N PRO A 75 8.38 10.60 16.75
CA PRO A 75 8.17 11.98 16.33
C PRO A 75 9.45 12.80 16.14
N ASN A 76 10.60 12.30 16.61
CA ASN A 76 11.89 12.99 16.51
C ASN A 76 12.71 12.61 15.27
N HIS A 77 12.15 11.79 14.36
CA HIS A 77 12.83 11.38 13.14
C HIS A 77 12.05 11.83 11.91
N GLU A 78 12.74 12.50 10.97
CA GLU A 78 12.16 12.74 9.65
C GLU A 78 11.87 11.40 8.99
N SER A 79 10.60 11.18 8.67
CA SER A 79 10.15 9.92 8.12
C SER A 79 10.38 9.91 6.61
N MET A 80 11.43 9.22 6.16
CA MET A 80 11.62 8.87 4.74
C MET A 80 10.63 7.79 4.25
N LEU A 81 9.58 7.52 5.03
CA LEU A 81 8.65 6.42 4.79
C LEU A 81 7.86 6.58 3.50
N VAL A 82 7.50 7.82 3.14
CA VAL A 82 6.82 8.12 1.87
C VAL A 82 7.70 7.72 0.70
N ASP A 83 8.95 8.20 0.68
CA ASP A 83 9.88 7.91 -0.41
C ASP A 83 10.20 6.42 -0.50
N LEU A 84 10.40 5.75 0.64
CA LEU A 84 10.67 4.32 0.69
C LEU A 84 9.50 3.53 0.09
N LEU A 85 8.27 3.77 0.56
CA LEU A 85 7.10 3.04 0.09
C LEU A 85 6.77 3.35 -1.37
N ALA A 86 7.02 4.58 -1.85
CA ALA A 86 6.82 4.95 -3.24
C ALA A 86 7.64 4.11 -4.23
N THR A 87 8.79 3.58 -3.81
CA THR A 87 9.59 2.68 -4.67
C THR A 87 9.02 1.27 -4.83
N HIS A 88 7.97 0.93 -4.06
CA HIS A 88 7.42 -0.42 -3.96
C HIS A 88 5.96 -0.54 -4.45
N THR A 89 5.40 0.52 -5.00
CA THR A 89 4.02 0.52 -5.51
C THR A 89 3.85 1.51 -6.66
N ALA A 90 2.90 1.26 -7.57
CA ALA A 90 2.49 2.24 -8.57
C ALA A 90 1.49 3.28 -8.02
N MET A 91 1.02 3.09 -6.78
CA MET A 91 0.15 4.07 -6.12
C MET A 91 0.88 5.38 -5.86
N THR A 92 0.15 6.49 -5.88
CA THR A 92 0.70 7.79 -5.48
C THR A 92 0.82 7.82 -3.95
N VAL A 93 2.05 7.80 -3.44
CA VAL A 93 2.32 7.83 -2.00
C VAL A 93 2.49 9.28 -1.54
N ARG A 94 1.76 9.69 -0.50
CA ARG A 94 1.84 11.05 0.05
C ARG A 94 1.80 11.04 1.56
N GLN A 95 2.52 11.95 2.19
CA GLN A 95 2.26 12.27 3.59
C GLN A 95 0.91 12.98 3.69
N ALA A 96 0.06 12.54 4.62
CA ALA A 96 -1.23 13.15 4.85
C ALA A 96 -1.07 14.61 5.32
N THR A 97 -1.91 15.49 4.82
CA THR A 97 -2.06 16.87 5.28
C THR A 97 -3.53 17.12 5.60
N ASP A 98 -3.79 18.09 6.47
CA ASP A 98 -5.16 18.47 6.83
C ASP A 98 -5.93 18.96 5.60
N GLY A 99 -7.19 18.55 5.47
CA GLY A 99 -8.07 18.86 4.34
C GLY A 99 -7.70 18.16 3.02
N MET A 100 -6.73 17.23 3.00
CA MET A 100 -6.32 16.55 1.77
C MET A 100 -7.45 15.64 1.26
N PRO A 101 -7.89 15.79 -0.01
CA PRO A 101 -8.89 14.89 -0.60
C PRO A 101 -8.40 13.44 -0.66
N ILE A 102 -9.31 12.50 -0.42
CA ILE A 102 -9.03 11.06 -0.51
C ILE A 102 -9.34 10.59 -1.93
N GLU A 103 -8.34 10.03 -2.60
CA GLU A 103 -8.39 9.65 -4.00
C GLU A 103 -8.01 8.17 -4.21
N ARG A 104 -8.55 7.57 -5.28
CA ARG A 104 -8.22 6.19 -5.68
C ARG A 104 -6.74 6.08 -6.05
N GLY A 105 -6.14 4.93 -5.80
CA GLY A 105 -4.74 4.69 -6.17
C GLY A 105 -3.75 5.52 -5.35
N HIS A 106 -4.17 6.02 -4.18
CA HIS A 106 -3.30 6.75 -3.26
C HIS A 106 -3.02 5.97 -1.99
N LEU A 107 -1.79 6.10 -1.50
CA LEU A 107 -1.35 5.64 -0.19
C LEU A 107 -0.97 6.86 0.65
N TYR A 108 -1.75 7.12 1.69
CA TYR A 108 -1.53 8.23 2.60
C TYR A 108 -0.80 7.76 3.85
N VAL A 109 0.31 8.41 4.19
CA VAL A 109 1.10 8.10 5.38
C VAL A 109 0.84 9.16 6.44
N ILE A 110 0.46 8.74 7.66
CA ILE A 110 0.25 9.68 8.76
C ILE A 110 1.54 10.44 9.10
N PRO A 111 1.50 11.76 9.32
CA PRO A 111 2.63 12.48 9.90
C PRO A 111 2.93 12.04 11.34
N PRO A 112 4.20 12.12 11.77
CA PRO A 112 4.57 11.82 13.14
C PRO A 112 3.81 12.68 14.15
N GLY A 113 3.44 12.10 15.29
CA GLY A 113 2.87 12.83 16.42
C GLY A 113 1.43 13.31 16.23
N MET A 114 0.73 12.91 15.16
CA MET A 114 -0.64 13.33 14.87
C MET A 114 -1.65 12.19 15.01
N TYR A 115 -2.92 12.54 15.16
CA TYR A 115 -4.07 11.69 14.88
C TYR A 115 -4.63 12.02 13.50
N LEU A 116 -5.13 10.99 12.82
CA LEU A 116 -5.69 11.10 11.49
C LEU A 116 -7.09 10.49 11.49
N SER A 117 -8.04 11.25 10.95
CA SER A 117 -9.42 10.82 10.71
C SER A 117 -9.84 11.14 9.28
N ILE A 118 -10.96 10.56 8.85
CA ILE A 118 -11.59 10.93 7.58
C ILE A 118 -12.96 11.58 7.84
N GLY A 119 -13.36 12.46 6.93
CA GLY A 119 -14.68 13.11 6.96
C GLY A 119 -14.88 13.99 5.73
N GLU A 120 -16.10 14.03 5.19
CA GLU A 120 -16.44 14.83 4.01
C GLU A 120 -15.57 14.50 2.78
N GLY A 121 -15.10 13.25 2.70
CA GLY A 121 -14.19 12.79 1.64
C GLY A 121 -12.74 13.32 1.72
N ALA A 122 -12.32 13.86 2.87
CA ALA A 122 -10.98 14.39 3.11
C ALA A 122 -10.33 13.80 4.37
N LEU A 123 -9.00 13.91 4.44
CA LEU A 123 -8.18 13.61 5.62
C LEU A 123 -8.18 14.81 6.57
N HIS A 124 -8.38 14.53 7.86
CA HIS A 124 -8.33 15.54 8.93
C HIS A 124 -7.26 15.16 9.94
N LEU A 125 -6.36 16.10 10.23
CA LEU A 125 -5.26 15.89 11.17
C LEU A 125 -5.50 16.67 12.46
N THR A 126 -5.31 16.00 13.59
CA THR A 126 -5.44 16.63 14.91
C THR A 126 -4.28 16.25 15.81
N GLU A 127 -3.93 17.15 16.73
CA GLU A 127 -2.94 16.82 17.76
C GLU A 127 -3.53 15.85 18.80
N PRO A 128 -2.78 14.82 19.23
CA PRO A 128 -3.25 13.88 20.23
C PRO A 128 -3.47 14.58 21.58
N ARG A 129 -4.73 14.61 22.05
CA ARG A 129 -5.07 15.11 23.40
C ARG A 129 -4.65 14.17 24.53
N ALA A 130 -4.38 12.90 24.22
CA ALA A 130 -4.01 11.88 25.20
C ALA A 130 -2.50 11.88 25.51
N ARG A 131 -2.16 11.51 26.75
CA ARG A 131 -0.76 11.28 27.17
C ARG A 131 -0.12 10.20 26.27
N HIS A 132 1.19 10.33 26.00
CA HIS A 132 1.92 9.54 25.00
C HIS A 132 1.68 8.01 25.06
N GLY A 133 1.57 7.42 26.26
CA GLY A 133 1.36 5.97 26.45
C GLY A 133 -0.07 5.46 26.29
N ALA A 134 -1.05 6.34 26.05
CA ALA A 134 -2.45 5.99 25.80
C ALA A 134 -2.91 6.42 24.40
N ARG A 135 -1.94 6.70 23.51
CA ARG A 135 -2.24 7.12 22.14
C ARG A 135 -2.59 5.90 21.30
N LEU A 136 -3.80 5.92 20.74
CA LEU A 136 -4.32 4.86 19.86
C LEU A 136 -4.69 5.49 18.51
N PRO A 137 -3.69 5.96 17.73
CA PRO A 137 -3.94 6.69 16.49
C PRO A 137 -4.63 5.82 15.43
N PHE A 138 -4.36 4.51 15.42
CA PHE A 138 -5.02 3.62 14.48
C PHE A 138 -6.48 3.35 14.84
N ASP A 139 -6.78 3.16 16.13
CA ASP A 139 -8.16 3.03 16.59
C ASP A 139 -8.96 4.31 16.26
N PHE A 140 -8.36 5.49 16.46
CA PHE A 140 -8.98 6.75 16.11
C PHE A 140 -9.36 6.83 14.62
N LEU A 141 -8.45 6.39 13.73
CA LEU A 141 -8.75 6.27 12.31
C LEU A 141 -9.90 5.30 12.04
N LEU A 142 -9.84 4.08 12.58
CA LEU A 142 -10.87 3.06 12.35
C LEU A 142 -12.27 3.51 12.76
N HIS A 143 -12.39 4.22 13.89
CA HIS A 143 -13.68 4.79 14.32
C HIS A 143 -14.21 5.81 13.31
N SER A 144 -13.35 6.72 12.81
CA SER A 144 -13.76 7.70 11.79
C SER A 144 -14.14 7.04 10.46
N MET A 145 -13.41 6.01 10.03
CA MET A 145 -13.71 5.26 8.82
C MET A 145 -15.06 4.54 8.92
N SER A 146 -15.32 3.90 10.06
CA SER A 146 -16.60 3.25 10.31
C SER A 146 -17.77 4.23 10.32
N ALA A 147 -17.56 5.45 10.83
CA ALA A 147 -18.60 6.47 10.87
C ALA A 147 -18.89 7.09 9.50
N GLU A 148 -17.85 7.35 8.70
CA GLU A 148 -17.96 8.07 7.43
C GLU A 148 -18.37 7.17 6.26
N ILE A 149 -17.75 5.99 6.12
CA ILE A 149 -17.92 5.13 4.93
C ILE A 149 -18.47 3.73 5.25
N GLY A 150 -18.63 3.41 6.54
CA GLY A 150 -19.31 2.21 7.02
C GLY A 150 -18.79 0.92 6.36
N PRO A 151 -19.65 0.14 5.66
CA PRO A 151 -19.25 -1.13 5.03
C PRO A 151 -18.13 -1.04 4.00
N ARG A 152 -17.77 0.16 3.52
CA ARG A 152 -16.66 0.38 2.58
C ARG A 152 -15.31 0.55 3.27
N ALA A 153 -15.27 0.55 4.60
CA ALA A 153 -14.05 0.56 5.38
C ALA A 153 -13.48 -0.85 5.53
N ALA A 154 -12.16 -0.98 5.38
CA ALA A 154 -11.42 -2.17 5.77
C ALA A 154 -10.24 -1.81 6.68
N GLY A 155 -9.91 -2.67 7.62
CA GLY A 155 -8.76 -2.52 8.52
C GLY A 155 -7.78 -3.69 8.39
N VAL A 156 -6.49 -3.39 8.36
CA VAL A 156 -5.38 -4.35 8.37
C VAL A 156 -4.47 -4.01 9.56
N ILE A 157 -4.14 -5.00 10.38
CA ILE A 157 -3.36 -4.88 11.63
C ILE A 157 -2.28 -5.95 11.65
#